data_AF-A0A2V9PIG9-F1
#
_entry.id   AF-A0A2V9PIG9-F1
#
_cell.length_a   1.000
_cell.length_b   1.000
_cell.length_c   1.000
_cell.angle_alpha   90.00
_cell.angle_beta   90.00
_cell.angle_gamma   90.00
#
_symmetry.space_group_name_H-M   'P 1'
#
loop_
_entity.id
_entity.type
_entity.pdbx_description
1 polymer ?
#
loop_
_entity_poly.entity_id
_entity_poly.type
_entity_poly.pdbx_seq_one_letter_code
_entity_poly.pdbx_strand_id
1 'polypeptide(L)'
;PELISLQIWLVQKMDGSLQIAAASGKVPPACSAARIPARTGILGKIVATLRQVALRDSDSEWKQLDHPDWLQQEGVRGFICAPIPRPQQT
;
A
#
# COMPACT_ATOMS: atom_id res chain seq x y z
N PRO A 1 -2.39 -3.70 20.49
CA PRO A 1 -2.68 -3.06 19.18
C PRO A 1 -3.63 -3.97 18.41
N GLU A 2 -4.68 -3.41 17.81
CA GLU A 2 -5.70 -4.16 17.06
C GLU A 2 -5.47 -4.00 15.56
N LEU A 3 -5.66 -5.09 14.80
CA LEU A 3 -5.57 -5.07 13.35
C LEU A 3 -6.93 -4.66 12.76
N ILE A 4 -7.02 -3.41 12.31
CA ILE A 4 -8.26 -2.85 11.75
C ILE A 4 -8.53 -3.36 10.32
N SER A 5 -7.48 -3.54 9.52
CA SER A 5 -7.58 -4.07 8.15
C SER A 5 -6.26 -4.73 7.74
N LEU A 6 -6.39 -5.79 6.94
CA LEU A 6 -5.30 -6.44 6.23
C LEU A 6 -5.69 -6.59 4.77
N GLN A 7 -4.75 -6.28 3.88
CA GLN A 7 -4.88 -6.48 2.45
C GLN A 7 -3.62 -7.11 1.88
N ILE A 8 -3.82 -8.01 0.93
CA ILE A 8 -2.74 -8.64 0.16
C ILE A 8 -3.05 -8.40 -1.31
N TRP A 9 -2.06 -7.90 -2.06
CA TRP A 9 -2.19 -7.62 -3.47
C TRP A 9 -1.17 -8.42 -4.27
N LEU A 10 -1.66 -9.15 -5.27
CA LEU A 10 -0.82 -9.65 -6.35
C LEU A 10 -0.70 -8.54 -7.39
N VAL A 11 0.53 -8.14 -7.69
CA VAL A 11 0.81 -7.02 -8.57
C VAL A 11 1.63 -7.45 -9.78
N GLN A 12 1.26 -6.94 -10.95
CA GLN A 12 2.00 -7.08 -12.20
C GLN A 12 2.72 -5.78 -12.53
N LYS A 13 4.01 -5.86 -12.85
CA LYS A 13 4.78 -4.70 -13.30
C LYS A 13 4.38 -4.34 -14.73
N MET A 14 4.08 -3.06 -14.92
CA MET A 14 3.80 -2.43 -16.21
C MET A 14 4.80 -1.28 -16.42
N ASP A 15 4.88 -0.76 -17.64
CA ASP A 15 5.68 0.44 -17.90
C ASP A 15 5.20 1.61 -17.02
N GLY A 16 6.07 2.05 -16.11
CA GLY A 16 5.83 3.17 -15.20
C GLY A 16 4.79 2.94 -14.10
N SER A 17 4.29 1.71 -13.87
CA SER A 17 3.23 1.46 -12.88
C SER A 17 3.15 0.00 -12.46
N LEU A 18 2.41 -0.29 -11.38
CA LEU A 18 1.93 -1.63 -11.08
C LEU A 18 0.44 -1.74 -11.35
N GLN A 19 0.02 -2.87 -11.91
CA GLN A 19 -1.38 -3.25 -11.99
C GLN A 19 -1.69 -4.27 -10.90
N ILE A 20 -2.80 -4.10 -10.19
CA ILE A 20 -3.28 -5.11 -9.24
C ILE A 20 -3.96 -6.22 -10.05
N ALA A 21 -3.37 -7.40 -10.06
CA ALA A 21 -3.90 -8.58 -10.75
C ALA A 21 -4.91 -9.35 -9.89
N ALA A 22 -4.71 -9.34 -8.56
CA ALA A 22 -5.64 -9.90 -7.59
C ALA A 22 -5.47 -9.20 -6.23
N ALA A 23 -6.53 -9.18 -5.44
CA ALA A 23 -6.50 -8.65 -4.08
C ALA A 23 -7.30 -9.57 -3.14
N SER A 24 -6.91 -9.62 -1.87
CA SER A 24 -7.63 -10.31 -0.80
C SER A 24 -7.60 -9.49 0.49
N GLY A 25 -8.62 -9.62 1.33
CA GLY A 25 -8.76 -8.94 2.61
C GLY A 25 -9.83 -7.85 2.64
N LYS A 26 -9.89 -7.10 3.76
CA LYS A 26 -10.85 -6.00 3.96
C LYS A 26 -10.34 -4.77 3.21
N VAL A 27 -10.83 -4.57 2.00
CA VAL A 27 -10.48 -3.42 1.16
C VAL A 27 -11.18 -2.16 1.72
N PRO A 28 -10.46 -1.06 2.01
CA PRO A 28 -11.05 0.25 2.21
C PRO A 28 -11.97 0.55 1.03
N PRO A 29 -13.13 1.19 1.23
CA PRO A 29 -14.10 1.46 0.16
C PRO A 29 -13.53 2.15 -1.09
N ALA A 30 -12.37 2.84 -0.95
CA ALA A 30 -11.71 3.60 -2.00
C ALA A 30 -10.48 2.92 -2.65
N CYS A 31 -10.07 1.71 -2.21
CA CYS A 31 -8.96 0.98 -2.85
C CYS A 31 -9.46 0.28 -4.14
N SER A 32 -9.96 1.06 -5.09
CA SER A 32 -10.43 0.61 -6.41
C SER A 32 -9.38 0.83 -7.51
N ALA A 33 -8.21 1.36 -7.17
CA ALA A 33 -7.17 1.62 -8.15
C ALA A 33 -6.61 0.31 -8.71
N ALA A 34 -7.15 -0.09 -9.87
CA ALA A 34 -6.61 -1.21 -10.65
C ALA A 34 -5.13 -0.98 -11.04
N ARG A 35 -4.64 0.27 -10.95
CA ARG A 35 -3.28 0.68 -11.34
C ARG A 35 -2.69 1.67 -10.33
N ILE A 36 -1.49 1.35 -9.82
CA ILE A 36 -0.69 2.17 -8.91
C ILE A 36 0.47 2.78 -9.73
N PRO A 37 0.53 4.12 -9.91
CA PRO A 37 1.67 4.76 -10.56
C PRO A 37 2.98 4.51 -9.80
N ALA A 38 4.05 4.14 -10.50
CA ALA A 38 5.37 4.06 -9.86
C ALA A 38 5.82 5.48 -9.49
N ARG A 39 6.49 5.62 -8.33
CA ARG A 39 7.06 6.90 -7.83
C ARG A 39 6.07 7.98 -7.37
N THR A 40 4.77 7.68 -7.32
CA THR A 40 3.77 8.58 -6.73
C THR A 40 3.21 8.00 -5.44
N GLY A 41 3.09 8.83 -4.39
CA GLY A 41 2.58 8.40 -3.08
C GLY A 41 3.44 7.36 -2.37
N ILE A 42 2.93 6.82 -1.27
CA ILE A 42 3.64 5.81 -0.46
C ILE A 42 3.78 4.48 -1.20
N LEU A 43 2.71 4.01 -1.85
CA LEU A 43 2.76 2.75 -2.59
C LEU A 43 3.75 2.82 -3.75
N GLY A 44 3.76 3.91 -4.53
CA GLY A 44 4.72 4.09 -5.61
C GLY A 44 6.19 4.10 -5.15
N LYS A 45 6.46 4.60 -3.94
CA LYS A 45 7.79 4.51 -3.30
C LYS A 45 8.16 3.07 -2.96
N ILE A 46 7.27 2.32 -2.30
CA ILE A 46 7.48 0.90 -1.94
C ILE A 46 7.79 0.06 -3.18
N VAL A 47 7.04 0.28 -4.25
CA VAL A 47 7.25 -0.38 -5.54
C VAL A 47 8.62 -0.06 -6.12
N ALA A 48 9.02 1.20 -6.10
CA ALA A 48 10.29 1.64 -6.68
C ALA A 48 11.50 1.12 -5.88
N THR A 49 11.37 0.99 -4.56
CA THR A 49 12.49 0.64 -3.68
C THR A 49 12.50 -0.82 -3.22
N LEU A 50 11.39 -1.55 -3.37
CA LEU A 50 11.15 -2.86 -2.75
C LEU A 50 11.47 -2.86 -1.24
N ARG A 51 11.19 -1.74 -0.57
CA ARG A 51 11.39 -1.60 0.88
C ARG A 51 10.06 -1.47 1.58
N GLN A 52 9.97 -2.08 2.75
CA GLN A 52 8.84 -1.88 3.65
C GLN A 52 8.74 -0.40 4.04
N VAL A 53 7.52 0.09 4.15
CA VAL A 53 7.19 1.35 4.80
C VAL A 53 6.32 1.07 6.01
N ALA A 54 6.65 1.70 7.13
CA ALA A 54 5.84 1.73 8.34
C ALA A 54 5.66 3.19 8.74
N LEU A 55 4.42 3.63 8.93
CA LEU A 55 4.05 5.00 9.28
C LEU A 55 3.12 5.00 10.49
N ARG A 56 3.21 6.06 11.28
CA ARG A 56 2.26 6.47 12.30
C ARG A 56 1.50 7.71 11.82
N ASP A 57 0.35 7.96 12.40
CA ASP A 57 -0.47 9.15 12.12
C ASP A 57 0.23 10.49 12.42
N SER A 58 1.25 10.47 13.27
CA SER A 58 2.12 11.62 13.55
C SER A 58 3.16 11.92 12.46
N ASP A 59 3.42 10.97 11.55
CA ASP A 59 4.46 11.12 10.54
C ASP A 59 4.01 12.05 9.42
N SER A 60 4.91 12.89 8.93
CA SER A 60 4.58 13.91 7.91
C SER A 60 4.03 13.29 6.61
N GLU A 61 4.50 12.09 6.31
CA GLU A 61 4.15 11.31 5.13
C GLU A 61 2.79 10.60 5.26
N TRP A 62 2.18 10.56 6.45
CA TRP A 62 0.86 9.95 6.66
C TRP A 62 -0.20 10.51 5.71
N LYS A 63 -0.14 11.82 5.46
CA LYS A 63 -1.04 12.55 4.54
C LYS A 63 -0.87 12.15 3.06
N GLN A 64 0.16 11.38 2.73
CA GLN A 64 0.43 10.86 1.38
C GLN A 64 -0.14 9.45 1.16
N LEU A 65 -0.78 8.84 2.16
CA LEU A 65 -1.54 7.61 1.99
C LEU A 65 -2.81 7.88 1.15
N ASP A 66 -3.23 6.91 0.35
CA ASP A 66 -4.28 7.13 -0.67
C ASP A 66 -5.67 7.42 -0.07
N HIS A 67 -5.90 7.14 1.22
CA HIS A 67 -7.22 7.19 1.87
C HIS A 67 -7.17 7.76 3.31
N PRO A 68 -6.71 9.01 3.50
CA PRO A 68 -6.54 9.58 4.83
C PRO A 68 -7.86 9.67 5.62
N ASP A 69 -8.97 9.98 4.96
CA ASP A 69 -10.29 10.13 5.61
C ASP A 69 -10.81 8.79 6.17
N TRP A 70 -10.66 7.71 5.41
CA TRP A 70 -11.06 6.37 5.86
C TRP A 70 -10.20 5.89 7.03
N LEU A 71 -8.89 6.13 6.97
CA LEU A 71 -7.97 5.82 8.08
C LEU A 71 -8.40 6.53 9.36
N GLN A 72 -8.83 7.79 9.26
CA GLN A 72 -9.34 8.55 10.39
C GLN A 72 -10.67 7.98 10.92
N GLN A 73 -11.63 7.68 10.04
CA GLN A 73 -12.95 7.15 10.40
C GLN A 73 -12.86 5.81 11.14
N GLU A 74 -11.97 4.91 10.71
CA GLU A 74 -11.77 3.61 11.35
C GLU A 74 -10.79 3.66 12.53
N GLY A 75 -10.31 4.86 12.91
CA GLY A 75 -9.39 5.04 14.03
C GLY A 75 -8.00 4.41 13.81
N VAL A 76 -7.57 4.27 12.56
CA VAL A 76 -6.26 3.69 12.21
C VAL A 76 -5.15 4.66 12.59
N ARG A 77 -4.23 4.20 13.44
CA ARG A 77 -3.10 4.99 13.97
C ARG A 77 -1.75 4.62 13.37
N GLY A 78 -1.71 3.55 12.59
CA GLY A 78 -0.49 3.02 11.99
C GLY A 78 -0.75 2.28 10.69
N PHE A 79 0.22 2.33 9.80
CA PHE A 79 0.18 1.70 8.48
C PHE A 79 1.50 0.97 8.26
N ILE A 80 1.43 -0.27 7.77
CA ILE A 80 2.61 -1.03 7.35
C ILE A 80 2.28 -1.65 6.00
N CYS A 81 3.21 -1.51 5.05
CA CYS A 81 3.15 -2.20 3.78
C CYS A 81 4.55 -2.74 3.43
N ALA A 82 4.61 -4.04 3.19
CA ALA A 82 5.83 -4.77 2.89
C ALA A 82 5.72 -5.44 1.52
N PRO A 83 6.62 -5.17 0.58
CA PRO A 83 6.65 -5.89 -0.69
C PRO A 83 7.19 -7.30 -0.48
N ILE A 84 6.58 -8.27 -1.15
CA ILE A 84 7.04 -9.66 -1.18
C ILE A 84 7.60 -9.92 -2.59
N PRO A 85 8.91 -9.76 -2.81
CA PRO A 85 9.50 -10.02 -4.12
C PRO A 85 9.45 -11.52 -4.43
N ARG A 86 9.43 -11.85 -5.73
CA ARG A 86 9.67 -13.25 -6.13
C ARG A 86 11.06 -13.68 -5.63
N PRO A 87 11.23 -14.96 -5.25
CA PRO A 87 12.54 -15.50 -4.96
C PRO A 87 13.49 -15.21 -6.12
N GLN A 88 14.70 -14.74 -5.84
CA GLN A 88 15.74 -14.69 -6.86
C GLN A 88 16.11 -16.13 -7.19
N GLN A 89 15.89 -16.55 -8.44
CA GLN A 89 16.46 -17.81 -8.92
C GLN A 89 17.95 -17.56 -9.15
N THR A 90 18.78 -18.17 -8.32
CA THR A 90 20.24 -18.27 -8.50
C THR A 90 20.58 -19.36 -9.49
#